data_AF-A0A9X8M7K8-F1
#
_entry.id   AF-A0A9X8M7K8-F1
#
_cell.length_a   1.000
_cell.length_b   1.000
_cell.length_c   1.000
_cell.angle_alpha   90.00
_cell.angle_beta   90.00
_cell.angle_gamma   90.00
#
_symmetry.space_group_name_H-M   'P 1'
#
loop_
_entity.id
_entity.type
_entity.pdbx_description
1 polymer ?
#
loop_
_entity_poly.entity_id
_entity_poly.type
_entity_poly.pdbx_seq_one_letter_code
_entity_poly.pdbx_strand_id
1 'polypeptide(L)'
;MEKIELHKEKVDAAARADDVASMIFNEKDDVAFLQFLANDYGEMLKDISPQKYSFFQRDKERDIAIISLILGTGLRVSEVASLYYI
;
A
#
# COMPACT_ATOMS: atom_id res chain seq x y z
N MET A 1 23.40 -12.89 -30.50
CA MET A 1 22.71 -12.64 -29.22
C MET A 1 23.52 -13.34 -28.15
N GLU A 2 24.37 -12.61 -27.44
CA GLU A 2 25.15 -13.16 -26.34
C GLU A 2 24.22 -13.41 -25.16
N LYS A 3 24.33 -14.59 -24.54
CA LYS A 3 23.44 -15.02 -23.47
C LYS A 3 23.81 -14.24 -22.20
N ILE A 4 22.96 -13.32 -21.76
CA ILE A 4 23.15 -12.63 -20.48
C ILE A 4 22.96 -13.66 -19.36
N GLU A 5 24.05 -14.05 -18.70
CA GLU A 5 23.98 -14.92 -17.53
C GLU A 5 23.45 -14.11 -16.34
N LEU A 6 22.17 -14.31 -16.03
CA LEU A 6 21.54 -13.76 -14.83
C LEU A 6 22.09 -14.51 -13.61
N HIS A 7 23.12 -13.96 -12.99
CA HIS A 7 23.51 -14.36 -11.65
C HIS A 7 22.43 -13.90 -10.67
N LYS A 8 21.44 -14.77 -10.40
CA LYS A 8 20.54 -14.57 -9.27
C LYS A 8 21.38 -14.62 -8.00
N GLU A 9 21.48 -13.50 -7.28
CA GLU A 9 21.96 -13.53 -5.90
C GLU A 9 21.15 -14.58 -5.15
N LYS A 10 21.84 -15.58 -4.60
CA LYS A 10 21.22 -16.58 -3.75
C LYS A 10 20.96 -15.93 -2.39
N VAL A 11 19.89 -15.15 -2.31
CA VAL A 11 19.40 -14.65 -1.03
C VAL A 11 18.79 -15.83 -0.27
N ASP A 12 19.36 -16.11 0.90
CA ASP A 12 18.90 -17.16 1.80
C ASP A 12 17.40 -16.95 2.14
N ALA A 13 16.69 -18.05 2.39
CA ALA A 13 15.28 -18.02 2.76
C ALA A 13 15.05 -17.21 4.05
N ALA A 14 15.99 -17.29 5.01
CA ALA A 14 15.95 -16.49 6.24
C ALA A 14 16.04 -14.99 5.94
N ALA A 15 17.02 -14.57 5.14
CA ALA A 15 17.18 -13.17 4.75
C ALA A 15 15.94 -12.61 4.02
N ARG A 16 15.32 -13.41 3.14
CA ARG A 16 14.06 -13.03 2.49
C ARG A 16 12.88 -12.93 3.46
N ALA A 17 12.82 -13.80 4.46
CA ALA A 17 11.76 -13.75 5.46
C ALA A 17 11.89 -12.48 6.32
N ASP A 18 13.12 -12.12 6.71
CA ASP A 18 13.40 -10.90 7.48
C ASP A 18 13.05 -9.64 6.68
N ASP A 19 13.41 -9.60 5.39
CA ASP A 19 13.05 -8.49 4.50
C ASP A 19 11.53 -8.31 4.41
N VAL A 20 10.78 -9.41 4.21
CA VAL A 20 9.31 -9.38 4.12
C VAL A 20 8.69 -9.03 5.47
N ALA A 21 9.23 -9.52 6.58
CA ALA A 21 8.71 -9.25 7.93
C ALA A 21 8.69 -7.74 8.22
N SER A 22 9.70 -7.00 7.77
CA SER A 22 9.77 -5.54 7.93
C SER A 22 8.68 -4.77 7.15
N MET A 23 8.07 -5.40 6.15
CA MET A 23 7.03 -4.81 5.31
C MET A 23 5.61 -5.15 5.79
N ILE A 24 5.49 -5.98 6.83
CA ILE A 24 4.20 -6.39 7.40
C ILE A 24 3.80 -5.41 8.50
N PHE A 25 2.58 -4.88 8.41
CA PHE A 25 1.99 -4.13 9.51
C PHE A 25 1.76 -5.05 10.71
N ASN A 26 2.29 -4.64 11.86
CA ASN A 26 2.14 -5.37 13.11
C ASN A 26 1.28 -4.56 14.09
N GLU A 27 0.67 -5.26 15.04
CA GLU A 27 -0.09 -4.67 16.15
C GLU A 27 -1.19 -3.66 15.74
N LYS A 28 -0.86 -2.37 15.68
CA LYS A 28 -1.76 -1.25 15.39
C LYS A 28 -1.29 -0.38 14.23
N ASP A 29 -0.26 -0.81 13.51
CA ASP A 29 0.32 -0.06 12.40
C ASP A 29 -0.69 0.20 11.29
N ASP A 30 -1.60 -0.76 11.06
CA ASP A 30 -2.70 -0.67 10.10
C ASP A 30 -3.70 0.44 10.48
N VAL A 31 -4.12 0.49 11.75
CA VAL A 31 -5.02 1.53 12.26
C VAL A 31 -4.34 2.90 12.24
N ALA A 32 -3.07 2.97 12.64
CA ALA A 32 -2.29 4.20 12.61
C ALA A 32 -2.14 4.72 11.17
N PHE A 33 -1.88 3.83 10.21
CA PHE A 33 -1.82 4.17 8.80
C PHE A 33 -3.15 4.71 8.25
N LEU A 34 -4.27 4.06 8.61
CA LEU A 34 -5.60 4.55 8.22
C LEU A 34 -5.92 5.93 8.82
N GLN A 35 -5.55 6.16 10.08
CA GLN A 35 -5.70 7.46 10.72
C GLN A 35 -4.86 8.54 10.05
N PHE A 36 -3.62 8.22 9.68
CA PHE A 36 -2.74 9.12 8.93
C PHE A 36 -3.34 9.50 7.57
N LEU A 37 -3.85 8.54 6.80
CA LEU A 37 -4.52 8.83 5.53
C LEU A 37 -5.78 9.69 5.74
N ALA A 38 -6.54 9.41 6.80
CA ALA A 38 -7.77 10.13 7.08
C ALA A 38 -7.55 11.59 7.53
N ASN A 39 -6.46 11.89 8.24
CA ASN A 39 -6.32 13.17 8.93
C ASN A 39 -5.11 14.00 8.50
N ASP A 40 -3.98 13.36 8.20
CA ASP A 40 -2.68 14.04 8.11
C ASP A 40 -2.17 14.15 6.67
N TYR A 41 -2.31 13.09 5.87
CA TYR A 41 -1.73 13.04 4.52
C TYR A 41 -2.25 14.15 3.60
N GLY A 42 -3.54 14.48 3.71
CA GLY A 42 -4.16 15.55 2.94
C GLY A 42 -3.53 16.92 3.23
N GLU A 43 -3.25 17.23 4.50
CA GLU A 43 -2.63 18.51 4.85
C GLU A 43 -1.20 18.59 4.32
N MET A 44 -0.43 17.49 4.35
CA MET A 44 0.90 17.46 3.74
C MET A 44 0.85 17.72 2.22
N LEU A 45 -0.15 17.19 1.52
CA LEU A 45 -0.31 17.40 0.08
C LEU A 45 -0.66 18.84 -0.27
N LYS A 46 -1.42 19.52 0.59
CA LYS A 46 -1.83 20.91 0.42
C LYS A 46 -0.62 21.85 0.31
N ASP A 47 0.41 21.59 1.10
CA ASP A 47 1.66 22.38 1.10
C ASP A 47 2.56 22.08 -0.12
N ILE A 48 2.41 20.90 -0.73
CA ILE A 48 3.22 20.48 -1.88
C ILE A 48 2.59 20.90 -3.21
N SER A 49 1.30 20.66 -3.40
CA SER A 49 0.61 20.89 -4.66
C SER A 49 -0.91 20.94 -4.50
N PRO A 50 -1.56 22.07 -4.84
CA PRO A 50 -3.02 22.19 -4.86
C PRO A 50 -3.71 21.17 -5.77
N GLN A 51 -3.07 20.80 -6.88
CA GLN A 51 -3.62 19.81 -7.81
C GLN A 51 -3.65 18.41 -7.19
N LYS A 52 -2.55 17.98 -6.57
CA LYS A 52 -2.49 16.68 -5.88
C LYS A 52 -3.47 16.62 -4.71
N TYR A 53 -3.56 17.72 -3.96
CA TYR A 53 -4.54 17.87 -2.89
C TYR A 53 -5.98 17.71 -3.40
N SER A 54 -6.33 18.35 -4.52
CA SER A 54 -7.65 18.24 -5.14
C SER A 54 -7.98 16.80 -5.56
N PHE A 55 -7.05 16.10 -6.21
CA PHE A 55 -7.24 14.70 -6.57
C PHE A 55 -7.37 13.79 -5.35
N PHE A 56 -6.55 14.02 -4.32
CA PHE A 56 -6.67 13.27 -3.07
C PHE A 56 -8.03 13.49 -2.44
N GLN A 57 -8.50 14.72 -2.27
CA GLN A 57 -9.81 14.99 -1.64
C GLN A 57 -10.99 14.37 -2.40
N ARG A 58 -10.91 14.33 -3.74
CA ARG A 58 -11.93 13.67 -4.58
C ARG A 58 -12.04 12.17 -4.28
N ASP A 59 -10.90 11.50 -4.11
CA ASP A 59 -10.83 10.04 -4.07
C ASP A 59 -10.69 9.47 -2.63
N LYS A 60 -10.39 10.34 -1.65
CA LYS A 60 -10.01 10.01 -0.28
C LYS A 60 -10.91 8.97 0.38
N GLU A 61 -12.22 9.21 0.40
CA GLU A 61 -13.16 8.32 1.09
C GLU A 61 -13.20 6.93 0.47
N ARG A 62 -13.24 6.86 -0.87
CA ARG A 62 -13.21 5.60 -1.62
C ARG A 62 -11.92 4.83 -1.34
N ASP A 63 -10.79 5.49 -1.48
CA ASP A 63 -9.48 4.84 -1.37
C ASP A 63 -9.24 4.35 0.06
N ILE A 64 -9.61 5.14 1.07
CA ILE A 64 -9.54 4.72 2.48
C ILE A 64 -10.47 3.53 2.74
N ALA A 65 -11.68 3.51 2.19
CA ALA A 65 -12.60 2.37 2.35
C ALA A 65 -12.04 1.09 1.74
N ILE A 66 -11.46 1.17 0.54
CA ILE A 66 -10.81 0.03 -0.13
C ILE A 66 -9.61 -0.47 0.68
N ILE A 67 -8.74 0.42 1.15
CA ILE A 67 -7.58 0.06 1.96
C ILE A 67 -8.03 -0.57 3.28
N SER A 68 -9.04 0.00 3.94
CA SER A 68 -9.60 -0.54 5.19
C SER A 68 -10.18 -1.93 4.99
N LEU A 69 -10.86 -2.18 3.87
CA LEU A 69 -11.39 -3.50 3.53
C LEU A 69 -10.25 -4.52 3.36
N ILE A 70 -9.19 -4.18 2.63
CA ILE A 70 -8.02 -5.05 2.44
C ILE A 70 -7.37 -5.38 3.78
N LEU A 71 -7.10 -4.36 4.61
CA LEU A 71 -6.44 -4.53 5.91
C LEU A 71 -7.31 -5.33 6.89
N GLY A 72 -8.61 -5.04 6.96
CA GLY A 72 -9.53 -5.69 7.91
C GLY A 72 -9.92 -7.12 7.53
N THR A 73 -9.85 -7.50 6.25
CA THR A 73 -10.28 -8.82 5.76
C THR A 73 -9.13 -9.72 5.30
N GLY A 74 -7.97 -9.14 5.00
CA GLY A 74 -6.85 -9.85 4.37
C GLY A 74 -7.10 -10.23 2.91
N LEU A 75 -8.12 -9.66 2.25
CA LEU A 75 -8.39 -9.89 0.85
C LEU A 75 -7.23 -9.42 -0.04
N ARG A 76 -6.94 -10.21 -1.06
CA ARG A 76 -5.94 -9.85 -2.07
C ARG A 76 -6.50 -8.74 -2.96
N VAL A 77 -5.59 -7.92 -3.48
CA VAL A 77 -5.91 -6.82 -4.40
C VAL A 77 -6.76 -7.29 -5.58
N SER A 78 -6.48 -8.48 -6.14
CA SER A 78 -7.25 -9.06 -7.25
C SER A 78 -8.70 -9.36 -6.91
N GLU A 79 -8.98 -9.75 -5.66
CA GLU A 79 -10.32 -10.08 -5.19
C GLU A 79 -11.14 -8.79 -5.01
N VAL A 80 -10.54 -7.78 -4.38
CA VAL A 80 -11.19 -6.47 -4.19
C VAL A 80 -11.42 -5.76 -5.52
N ALA A 81 -10.47 -5.83 -6.47
CA ALA A 81 -10.65 -5.27 -7.81
C ALA A 81 -11.82 -5.90 -8.56
N SER A 82 -12.10 -7.19 -8.32
CA SER A 82 -13.21 -7.91 -8.95
C SER A 82 -14.57 -7.45 -8.41
N LEU A 83 -14.66 -6.98 -7.16
CA LEU A 83 -15.90 -6.42 -6.60
C LEU A 83 -16.29 -5.09 -7.26
N TYR A 84 -15.30 -4.34 -7.72
CA TYR A 84 -15.51 -3.00 -8.30
C TYR A 84 -15.95 -3.04 -9.77
N TYR A 85 -15.78 -4.19 -10.43
CA TYR A 85 -16.13 -4.42 -11.84
C TYR A 85 -17.52 -5.04 -12.05
N ILE A 86 -18.29 -5.23 -10.98
CA ILE A 86 -19.67 -5.73 -10.97
C ILE A 86 -20.62 -4.56 -10.65
#